data_AF-A0A9D3MJ78-F1
#
_entry.id   AF-A0A9D3MJ78-F1
#
_cell.length_a   1.000
_cell.length_b   1.000
_cell.length_c   1.000
_cell.angle_alpha   90.00
_cell.angle_beta   90.00
_cell.angle_gamma   90.00
#
_symmetry.space_group_name_H-M   'P 1'
#
loop_
_entity.id
_entity.type
_entity.pdbx_description
1 polymer ?
#
loop_
_entity_poly.entity_id
_entity_poly.type
_entity_poly.pdbx_seq_one_letter_code
_entity_poly.pdbx_strand_id
1 'polypeptide(L)'
;MGPRKDSPAHPAAAHGPAPTLPASDPANTTGRPAARPPTGDRPAYPSGKPDICDGGFNTLAILRREMFVFKDQWFWRVRDNAVMPGYPMQIAYFWRGLPPKIDAVYENSEGKFVFFKGNRFWVFKDTTLQPAYPQDISMFGSGMPTHSIETAVWWEDVAKTYFFKGDRYWRYNEEMRTMDPGYPRPISVWKGVPESPQGAFAKPGRIPAGQRLAGLY
;
A
#
# COMPACT_ATOMS: atom_id res chain seq x y z
N MET A 1 -0.10 -31.65 67.70
CA MET A 1 1.24 -31.86 68.30
C MET A 1 2.04 -32.77 67.38
N GLY A 2 3.33 -32.50 67.16
CA GLY A 2 4.25 -33.39 66.42
C GLY A 2 4.73 -34.58 67.28
N PRO A 3 5.75 -35.37 66.87
CA PRO A 3 6.91 -35.02 66.00
C PRO A 3 6.98 -35.86 64.69
N ARG A 4 7.79 -35.64 63.62
CA ARG A 4 9.26 -35.47 63.44
C ARG A 4 10.08 -36.62 64.07
N LYS A 5 11.17 -37.17 63.52
CA LYS A 5 12.01 -36.92 62.32
C LYS A 5 11.99 -38.23 61.45
N ASP A 6 12.82 -38.54 60.44
CA ASP A 6 14.01 -37.92 59.84
C ASP A 6 14.16 -38.30 58.34
N SER A 7 15.21 -37.82 57.67
CA SER A 7 15.66 -38.25 56.33
C SER A 7 16.88 -39.19 56.41
N PRO A 8 17.25 -39.90 55.32
CA PRO A 8 18.48 -39.45 54.64
C PRO A 8 18.51 -39.57 53.10
N ALA A 9 19.31 -38.68 52.51
CA ALA A 9 20.15 -38.80 51.31
C ALA A 9 19.61 -39.44 50.00
N HIS A 10 19.48 -38.60 48.97
CA HIS A 10 19.73 -38.99 47.58
C HIS A 10 21.21 -39.39 47.37
N PRO A 11 21.48 -40.37 46.51
CA PRO A 11 22.68 -40.41 45.67
C PRO A 11 22.34 -40.28 44.18
N ALA A 12 23.35 -39.80 43.44
CA ALA A 12 23.33 -39.39 42.04
C ALA A 12 22.93 -40.47 41.01
N ALA A 13 22.54 -40.01 39.82
CA ALA A 13 22.40 -40.83 38.63
C ALA A 13 23.72 -41.46 38.20
N ALA A 14 23.66 -42.70 37.68
CA ALA A 14 24.75 -43.36 36.98
C ALA A 14 24.40 -43.51 35.50
N HIS A 15 25.30 -43.08 34.62
CA HIS A 15 25.05 -42.95 33.19
C HIS A 15 25.22 -44.30 32.46
N GLY A 16 24.24 -44.66 31.63
CA GLY A 16 24.43 -45.67 30.58
C GLY A 16 25.35 -45.15 29.47
N PRO A 17 26.12 -46.01 28.79
CA PRO A 17 27.10 -45.60 27.79
C PRO A 17 26.43 -45.00 26.54
N ALA A 18 27.00 -43.92 26.02
CA ALA A 18 26.48 -43.21 24.85
C ALA A 18 26.75 -43.96 23.53
N PRO A 19 25.80 -43.95 22.57
CA PRO A 19 26.08 -44.36 21.19
C PRO A 19 27.12 -43.43 20.56
N THR A 20 28.18 -43.99 20.00
CA THR A 20 29.30 -43.25 19.43
C THR A 20 28.90 -42.64 18.08
N LEU A 21 29.15 -41.33 17.92
CA LEU A 21 29.04 -40.67 16.62
C LEU A 21 30.14 -41.17 15.67
N PRO A 22 29.85 -41.40 14.36
CA PRO A 22 30.91 -41.60 13.37
C PRO A 22 31.75 -40.31 13.23
N ALA A 23 33.06 -40.49 13.03
CA ALA A 23 34.01 -39.39 12.95
C ALA A 23 33.86 -38.56 11.66
N SER A 24 34.30 -37.31 11.74
CA SER A 24 34.25 -36.30 10.68
C SER A 24 35.29 -36.50 9.58
N ASP A 25 34.84 -36.56 8.32
CA ASP A 25 35.70 -36.37 7.13
C ASP A 25 35.91 -34.87 6.84
N PRO A 26 37.15 -34.38 6.67
CA PRO A 26 37.42 -32.98 6.37
C PRO A 26 37.56 -32.71 4.86
N ALA A 27 36.47 -32.27 4.22
CA ALA A 27 36.51 -31.75 2.84
C ALA A 27 35.76 -30.41 2.70
N ASN A 28 36.48 -29.33 2.97
CA ASN A 28 36.23 -27.98 2.45
C ASN A 28 35.98 -28.08 0.92
N THR A 29 35.06 -27.39 0.23
CA THR A 29 34.77 -25.94 0.30
C THR A 29 33.47 -25.59 -0.46
N THR A 30 32.62 -24.75 0.13
CA THR A 30 31.56 -23.91 -0.51
C THR A 30 30.61 -24.52 -1.58
N GLY A 31 29.44 -25.00 -1.12
CA GLY A 31 28.22 -25.04 -1.94
C GLY A 31 27.59 -23.63 -2.06
N ARG A 32 28.07 -22.82 -3.00
CA ARG A 32 27.54 -21.47 -3.28
C ARG A 32 26.06 -21.56 -3.71
N PRO A 33 25.14 -20.74 -3.18
CA PRO A 33 23.78 -20.65 -3.71
C PRO A 33 23.82 -20.37 -5.21
N ALA A 34 22.99 -21.07 -5.99
CA ALA A 34 22.95 -20.92 -7.44
C ALA A 34 22.90 -19.43 -7.80
N ALA A 35 23.92 -18.97 -8.54
CA ALA A 35 24.03 -17.56 -8.87
C ALA A 35 22.77 -17.17 -9.65
N ARG A 36 22.09 -16.10 -9.18
CA ARG A 36 21.06 -15.42 -9.97
C ARG A 36 21.64 -15.21 -11.38
N PRO A 37 20.88 -15.45 -12.46
CA PRO A 37 21.38 -15.21 -13.81
C PRO A 37 22.04 -13.83 -13.86
N PRO A 38 23.19 -13.69 -14.54
CA PRO A 38 23.83 -12.39 -14.65
C PRO A 38 22.76 -11.40 -15.09
N THR A 39 22.70 -10.26 -14.42
CA THR A 39 21.89 -9.12 -14.86
C THR A 39 22.49 -8.67 -16.18
N GLY A 40 22.06 -9.33 -17.27
CA GLY A 40 22.42 -8.97 -18.63
C GLY A 40 22.07 -7.52 -18.80
N ASP A 41 23.01 -6.75 -19.36
CA ASP A 41 22.99 -5.30 -19.34
C ASP A 41 21.64 -4.77 -19.82
N ARG A 42 20.81 -4.40 -18.85
CA ARG A 42 19.52 -3.79 -19.12
C ARG A 42 19.84 -2.54 -19.93
N PRO A 43 19.26 -2.35 -21.13
CA PRO A 43 19.50 -1.14 -21.90
C PRO A 43 19.22 0.07 -21.00
N ALA A 44 20.27 0.82 -20.68
CA ALA A 44 20.15 2.01 -19.85
C ALA A 44 19.31 3.00 -20.64
N TYR A 45 18.00 3.08 -20.34
CA TYR A 45 17.03 3.85 -21.12
C TYR A 45 17.53 5.29 -21.26
N PRO A 46 17.97 5.73 -22.46
CA PRO A 46 18.83 6.91 -22.62
C PRO A 46 18.05 8.23 -22.59
N SER A 47 16.97 8.30 -21.81
CA SER A 47 15.95 9.36 -21.89
C SER A 47 15.46 9.88 -20.54
N GLY A 48 16.02 9.43 -19.41
CA GLY A 48 15.58 9.86 -18.07
C GLY A 48 14.15 9.44 -17.70
N LYS A 49 13.54 8.57 -18.49
CA LYS A 49 12.24 7.95 -18.22
C LYS A 49 12.43 6.73 -17.31
N PRO A 50 11.65 6.58 -16.23
CA PRO A 50 11.66 5.39 -15.39
C PRO A 50 11.08 4.18 -16.14
N ASP A 51 11.46 2.98 -15.72
CA ASP A 51 10.80 1.74 -16.12
C ASP A 51 9.77 1.36 -15.05
N ILE A 52 8.64 0.79 -15.47
CA ILE A 52 7.60 0.30 -14.56
C ILE A 52 8.09 -0.90 -13.74
N CYS A 53 9.00 -1.71 -14.29
CA CYS A 53 9.58 -2.87 -13.62
C CYS A 53 10.48 -2.51 -12.43
N ASP A 54 10.84 -1.23 -12.26
CA ASP A 54 11.64 -0.76 -11.13
C ASP A 54 10.84 -0.67 -9.82
N GLY A 55 9.51 -0.73 -9.88
CA GLY A 55 8.65 -0.47 -8.73
C GLY A 55 8.91 0.91 -8.13
N GLY A 56 8.81 1.04 -6.81
CA GLY A 56 9.06 2.30 -6.10
C GLY A 56 8.09 3.41 -6.53
N PHE A 57 6.83 3.04 -6.77
CA PHE A 57 5.75 3.95 -7.13
C PHE A 57 5.40 4.87 -5.95
N ASN A 58 4.78 6.01 -6.23
CA ASN A 58 4.23 6.87 -5.17
C ASN A 58 2.81 6.45 -4.82
N THR A 59 1.98 6.19 -5.84
CA THR A 59 0.62 5.68 -5.64
C THR A 59 0.10 4.93 -6.87
N LEU A 60 -0.89 4.08 -6.67
CA LEU A 60 -1.64 3.37 -7.71
C LEU A 60 -3.14 3.57 -7.49
N ALA A 61 -3.90 3.76 -8.57
CA ALA A 61 -5.35 3.91 -8.50
C ALA A 61 -6.07 3.28 -9.69
N ILE A 62 -7.33 2.91 -9.50
CA ILE A 62 -8.23 2.58 -10.61
C ILE A 62 -9.10 3.80 -10.89
N LEU A 63 -8.98 4.39 -12.08
CA LEU A 63 -9.77 5.53 -12.55
C LEU A 63 -10.48 5.12 -13.84
N ARG A 64 -11.80 5.31 -13.94
CA ARG A 64 -12.64 4.90 -15.09
C ARG A 64 -12.47 3.42 -15.49
N ARG A 65 -12.19 2.54 -14.53
CA ARG A 65 -11.87 1.10 -14.70
C ARG A 65 -10.51 0.80 -15.38
N GLU A 66 -9.62 1.77 -15.50
CA GLU A 66 -8.24 1.58 -15.93
C GLU A 66 -7.27 1.77 -14.76
N MET A 67 -6.16 1.04 -14.75
CA MET A 67 -5.14 1.19 -13.71
C MET A 67 -4.17 2.31 -14.08
N PHE A 68 -3.97 3.25 -13.15
CA PHE A 68 -2.99 4.31 -13.24
C PHE A 68 -1.90 4.09 -12.19
N VAL A 69 -0.64 4.12 -12.62
CA VAL A 69 0.54 3.93 -11.77
C VAL A 69 1.35 5.22 -11.81
N PHE A 70 1.69 5.81 -10.66
CA PHE A 70 2.37 7.10 -10.58
C PHE A 70 3.76 6.97 -9.96
N LYS A 71 4.79 7.58 -10.58
CA LYS A 71 6.16 7.61 -10.07
C LYS A 71 6.87 8.92 -10.44
N ASP A 72 7.20 9.68 -9.42
CA ASP A 72 7.80 11.02 -9.50
C ASP A 72 7.00 11.92 -10.46
N GLN A 73 7.60 12.39 -11.55
CA GLN A 73 6.91 13.23 -12.54
C GLN A 73 6.15 12.44 -13.63
N TRP A 74 6.13 11.12 -13.54
CA TRP A 74 5.64 10.21 -14.59
C TRP A 74 4.45 9.39 -14.11
N PHE A 75 3.65 8.92 -15.07
CA PHE A 75 2.64 7.90 -14.84
C PHE A 75 2.52 6.94 -16.02
N TRP A 76 1.88 5.79 -15.79
CA TRP A 76 1.49 4.81 -16.80
C TRP A 76 -0.01 4.54 -16.71
N ARG A 77 -0.65 4.23 -17.85
CA ARG A 77 -1.91 3.49 -17.89
C ARG A 77 -1.62 2.02 -18.14
N VAL A 78 -2.20 1.16 -17.32
CA VAL A 78 -2.10 -0.30 -17.40
C VAL A 78 -3.49 -0.87 -17.59
N ARG A 79 -3.62 -1.77 -18.57
CA ARG A 79 -4.87 -2.43 -18.93
C ARG A 79 -4.55 -3.83 -19.43
N ASP A 80 -5.37 -4.82 -19.08
CA ASP A 80 -5.22 -6.21 -19.50
C ASP A 80 -3.79 -6.76 -19.24
N ASN A 81 -3.22 -6.38 -18.08
CA ASN A 81 -1.84 -6.64 -17.64
C ASN A 81 -0.71 -6.08 -18.54
N ALA A 82 -1.02 -5.19 -19.48
CA ALA A 82 -0.06 -4.52 -20.34
C ALA A 82 0.01 -3.00 -20.08
N VAL A 83 1.20 -2.42 -20.24
CA VAL A 83 1.37 -0.96 -20.32
C VAL A 83 0.81 -0.48 -21.65
N MET A 84 -0.05 0.53 -21.62
CA MET A 84 -0.61 1.12 -22.83
C MET A 84 0.48 1.82 -23.68
N PRO A 85 0.36 1.84 -25.03
CA PRO A 85 1.28 2.60 -25.87
C PRO A 85 1.36 4.08 -25.50
N GLY A 86 2.55 4.66 -25.59
CA GLY A 86 2.81 6.09 -25.29
C GLY A 86 3.19 6.40 -23.84
N TYR A 87 3.27 5.40 -22.97
CA TYR A 87 3.67 5.54 -21.56
C TYR A 87 5.13 5.10 -21.32
N PRO A 88 5.85 5.67 -20.31
CA PRO A 88 5.38 6.68 -19.35
C PRO A 88 5.18 8.06 -19.96
N MET A 89 4.18 8.78 -19.43
CA MET A 89 3.83 10.15 -19.78
C MET A 89 4.05 11.07 -18.57
N GLN A 90 4.38 12.35 -18.79
CA GLN A 90 4.54 13.31 -17.71
C GLN A 90 3.19 13.72 -17.12
N ILE A 91 3.10 13.73 -15.78
CA ILE A 91 1.90 14.12 -15.02
C ILE A 91 1.47 15.54 -15.42
N ALA A 92 2.39 16.50 -15.38
CA ALA A 92 2.12 17.91 -15.66
C ALA A 92 1.72 18.20 -17.13
N TYR A 93 2.03 17.29 -18.07
CA TYR A 93 1.59 17.40 -19.46
C TYR A 93 0.12 17.00 -19.63
N PHE A 94 -0.29 15.91 -18.97
CA PHE A 94 -1.64 15.35 -19.07
C PHE A 94 -2.65 16.04 -18.13
N TRP A 95 -2.25 16.26 -16.86
CA TRP A 95 -3.00 17.04 -15.87
C TRP A 95 -2.27 18.36 -15.61
N ARG A 96 -2.52 19.36 -16.46
CA ARG A 96 -1.91 20.68 -16.32
C ARG A 96 -2.26 21.30 -14.96
N GLY A 97 -1.24 21.75 -14.24
CA GLY A 97 -1.37 22.31 -12.89
C GLY A 97 -1.28 21.29 -11.74
N LEU A 98 -1.22 19.99 -12.04
CA LEU A 98 -0.95 18.95 -11.04
C LEU A 98 0.57 18.81 -10.83
N PRO A 99 1.08 18.91 -9.59
CA PRO A 99 2.51 18.74 -9.29
C PRO A 99 2.98 17.28 -9.45
N PRO A 100 4.30 17.06 -9.66
CA PRO A 100 4.87 15.72 -9.65
C PRO A 100 4.85 15.12 -8.24
N LYS A 101 4.97 13.79 -8.16
CA LYS A 101 5.05 12.99 -6.94
C LYS A 101 3.83 13.22 -6.04
N ILE A 102 2.66 12.87 -6.57
CA ILE A 102 1.41 12.87 -5.82
C ILE A 102 1.44 11.77 -4.74
N ASP A 103 0.68 11.97 -3.67
CA ASP A 103 0.64 11.02 -2.55
C ASP A 103 -0.52 10.02 -2.71
N ALA A 104 -1.68 10.47 -3.23
CA ALA A 104 -2.84 9.62 -3.51
C ALA A 104 -3.71 10.21 -4.63
N VAL A 105 -4.51 9.36 -5.28
CA VAL A 105 -5.61 9.78 -6.17
C VAL A 105 -6.77 8.79 -6.14
N TYR A 106 -8.00 9.27 -6.25
CA TYR A 106 -9.19 8.45 -6.45
C TYR A 106 -10.22 9.13 -7.36
N GLU A 107 -11.16 8.36 -7.89
CA GLU A 107 -12.38 8.86 -8.55
C GLU A 107 -13.50 8.94 -7.52
N ASN A 108 -14.12 10.11 -7.34
CA ASN A 108 -15.19 10.31 -6.36
C ASN A 108 -16.59 9.96 -6.93
N SER A 109 -17.63 10.10 -6.11
CA SER A 109 -19.04 9.82 -6.48
C SER A 109 -19.55 10.63 -7.68
N GLU A 110 -18.98 11.81 -7.95
CA GLU A 110 -19.31 12.65 -9.12
C GLU A 110 -18.51 12.27 -10.37
N GLY A 111 -17.66 11.24 -10.31
CA GLY A 111 -16.75 10.85 -11.39
C GLY A 111 -15.64 11.87 -11.66
N LYS A 112 -15.25 12.66 -10.65
CA LYS A 112 -14.10 13.57 -10.69
C LYS A 112 -12.88 12.89 -10.06
N PHE A 113 -11.70 13.18 -10.59
CA PHE A 113 -10.44 12.67 -10.03
C PHE A 113 -9.92 13.65 -8.98
N VAL A 114 -9.76 13.17 -7.75
CA VAL A 114 -9.27 13.94 -6.61
C VAL A 114 -7.85 13.48 -6.30
N PHE A 115 -6.89 14.38 -6.46
CA PHE A 115 -5.47 14.13 -6.23
C PHE A 115 -5.02 14.81 -4.94
N PHE A 116 -4.19 14.13 -4.14
CA PHE A 116 -3.59 14.67 -2.92
C PHE A 116 -2.07 14.79 -3.06
N LYS A 117 -1.51 15.86 -2.50
CA LYS A 117 -0.06 16.03 -2.30
C LYS A 117 0.19 16.93 -1.10
N GLY A 118 0.83 16.41 -0.06
CA GLY A 118 0.97 17.07 1.22
C GLY A 118 -0.39 17.50 1.76
N ASN A 119 -0.46 18.72 2.31
CA ASN A 119 -1.68 19.32 2.84
C ASN A 119 -2.59 19.92 1.75
N ARG A 120 -2.40 19.58 0.47
CA ARG A 120 -3.20 20.13 -0.64
C ARG A 120 -3.88 19.05 -1.46
N PHE A 121 -5.03 19.42 -2.03
CA PHE A 121 -5.74 18.59 -2.99
C PHE A 121 -6.17 19.37 -4.24
N TRP A 122 -6.26 18.64 -5.35
CA TRP A 122 -6.71 19.12 -6.66
C TRP A 122 -7.90 18.26 -7.08
N VAL A 123 -8.91 18.88 -7.69
CA VAL A 123 -10.02 18.15 -8.32
C VAL A 123 -9.97 18.38 -9.82
N PHE A 124 -10.00 17.31 -10.59
CA PHE A 124 -10.03 17.30 -12.04
C PHE A 124 -11.33 16.66 -12.53
N LYS A 125 -11.94 17.26 -13.57
CA LYS A 125 -12.90 16.55 -14.42
C LYS A 125 -12.12 16.04 -15.63
N ASP A 126 -11.90 14.73 -15.65
CA ASP A 126 -11.05 14.02 -16.61
C ASP A 126 -9.60 14.58 -16.62
N THR A 127 -9.24 15.48 -17.56
CA THR A 127 -7.94 16.18 -17.60
C THR A 127 -8.02 17.66 -17.23
N THR A 128 -9.21 18.19 -16.94
CA THR A 128 -9.45 19.62 -16.70
C THR A 128 -9.48 19.95 -15.22
N LEU A 129 -8.47 20.71 -14.75
CA LEU A 129 -8.43 21.22 -13.38
C LEU A 129 -9.68 22.07 -13.11
N GLN A 130 -10.39 21.77 -12.02
CA GLN A 130 -11.59 22.51 -11.65
C GLN A 130 -11.23 23.89 -11.04
N PRO A 131 -12.12 24.90 -11.13
CA PRO A 131 -11.89 26.20 -10.51
C PRO A 131 -11.65 26.11 -9.00
N ALA A 132 -10.92 27.10 -8.46
CA ALA A 132 -10.57 27.23 -7.05
C ALA A 132 -9.67 26.10 -6.46
N TYR A 133 -8.97 25.33 -7.29
CA TYR A 133 -7.96 24.34 -6.85
C TYR A 133 -6.53 24.76 -7.23
N PRO A 134 -5.49 24.37 -6.44
CA PRO A 134 -5.57 23.51 -5.26
C PRO A 134 -6.11 24.21 -4.01
N GLN A 135 -6.76 23.42 -3.14
CA GLN A 135 -7.21 23.84 -1.82
C GLN A 135 -6.39 23.16 -0.72
N ASP A 136 -6.40 23.72 0.48
CA ASP A 136 -5.86 23.06 1.67
C ASP A 136 -6.78 21.90 2.09
N ILE A 137 -6.19 20.80 2.55
CA ILE A 137 -6.89 19.57 2.91
C ILE A 137 -7.90 19.74 4.05
N SER A 138 -7.72 20.76 4.90
CA SER A 138 -8.72 21.16 5.90
C SER A 138 -10.06 21.62 5.29
N MET A 139 -10.05 22.11 4.04
CA MET A 139 -11.25 22.52 3.29
C MET A 139 -11.99 21.33 2.65
N PHE A 140 -11.39 20.14 2.64
CA PHE A 140 -11.99 18.96 2.03
C PHE A 140 -13.21 18.46 2.83
N GLY A 141 -13.17 18.56 4.16
CA GLY A 141 -14.30 18.30 5.03
C GLY A 141 -13.92 18.17 6.51
N SER A 142 -14.92 18.29 7.38
CA SER A 142 -14.71 18.21 8.83
C SER A 142 -14.14 16.84 9.24
N GLY A 143 -13.08 16.84 10.05
CA GLY A 143 -12.41 15.64 10.55
C GLY A 143 -11.32 15.05 9.63
N MET A 144 -10.96 15.71 8.52
CA MET A 144 -9.81 15.29 7.69
C MET A 144 -8.48 15.33 8.47
N PRO A 145 -7.55 14.40 8.20
CA PRO A 145 -6.18 14.52 8.67
C PRO A 145 -5.50 15.74 8.06
N THR A 146 -4.80 16.51 8.89
CA THR A 146 -4.27 17.84 8.56
C THR A 146 -3.00 17.87 7.70
N HIS A 147 -2.39 16.70 7.42
CA HIS A 147 -1.03 16.63 6.88
C HIS A 147 -0.95 16.08 5.44
N SER A 148 -1.51 14.90 5.18
CA SER A 148 -1.56 14.27 3.86
C SER A 148 -2.44 13.01 3.89
N ILE A 149 -2.76 12.48 2.70
CA ILE A 149 -3.39 11.17 2.49
C ILE A 149 -2.44 10.30 1.67
N GLU A 150 -2.23 9.05 2.09
CA GLU A 150 -1.34 8.09 1.42
C GLU A 150 -2.09 7.17 0.46
N THR A 151 -3.40 6.97 0.67
CA THR A 151 -4.26 6.22 -0.25
C THR A 151 -5.72 6.62 -0.06
N ALA A 152 -6.49 6.64 -1.15
CA ALA A 152 -7.90 6.99 -1.17
C ALA A 152 -8.70 6.03 -2.07
N VAL A 153 -9.95 5.72 -1.72
CA VAL A 153 -10.85 4.92 -2.56
C VAL A 153 -12.30 5.29 -2.33
N TRP A 154 -13.04 5.54 -3.42
CA TRP A 154 -14.50 5.54 -3.41
C TRP A 154 -14.99 4.09 -3.43
N TRP A 155 -15.86 3.73 -2.49
CA TRP A 155 -16.51 2.43 -2.48
C TRP A 155 -18.01 2.62 -2.76
N GLU A 156 -18.36 2.38 -4.02
CA GLU A 156 -19.69 2.59 -4.60
C GLU A 156 -20.81 1.85 -3.84
N ASP A 157 -20.65 0.54 -3.56
CA ASP A 157 -21.68 -0.28 -2.88
C ASP A 157 -22.12 0.25 -1.51
N VAL A 158 -21.25 1.01 -0.83
CA VAL A 158 -21.52 1.56 0.51
C VAL A 158 -21.67 3.08 0.50
N ALA A 159 -21.56 3.72 -0.67
CA ALA A 159 -21.58 5.16 -0.87
C ALA A 159 -20.66 5.95 0.09
N LYS A 160 -19.42 5.49 0.29
CA LYS A 160 -18.42 6.16 1.14
C LYS A 160 -17.03 6.19 0.51
N THR A 161 -16.31 7.28 0.73
CA THR A 161 -14.87 7.36 0.44
C THR A 161 -14.09 6.92 1.68
N TYR A 162 -13.05 6.13 1.47
CA TYR A 162 -12.12 5.72 2.52
C TYR A 162 -10.75 6.34 2.25
N PHE A 163 -10.17 6.96 3.28
CA PHE A 163 -8.84 7.54 3.23
C PHE A 163 -7.93 6.82 4.21
N PHE A 164 -6.67 6.60 3.83
CA PHE A 164 -5.69 5.83 4.59
C PHE A 164 -4.43 6.66 4.84
N LYS A 165 -3.87 6.49 6.03
CA LYS A 165 -2.59 7.09 6.46
C LYS A 165 -2.00 6.28 7.62
N GLY A 166 -0.79 5.74 7.46
CA GLY A 166 -0.12 4.96 8.50
C GLY A 166 -0.97 3.81 9.04
N ASP A 167 -1.14 3.77 10.37
CA ASP A 167 -1.94 2.79 11.11
C ASP A 167 -3.46 3.03 11.05
N ARG A 168 -3.93 4.06 10.31
CA ARG A 168 -5.30 4.58 10.40
C ARG A 168 -6.00 4.75 9.08
N TYR A 169 -7.33 4.68 9.17
CA TYR A 169 -8.23 5.01 8.07
C TYR A 169 -9.44 5.82 8.54
N TRP A 170 -9.93 6.66 7.65
CA TRP A 170 -11.12 7.51 7.80
C TRP A 170 -12.22 7.02 6.86
N ARG A 171 -13.48 7.30 7.20
CA ARG A 171 -14.63 7.08 6.33
C ARG A 171 -15.38 8.38 6.14
N TYR A 172 -15.40 8.85 4.90
CA TYR A 172 -15.94 10.14 4.49
C TYR A 172 -17.30 9.97 3.80
N ASN A 173 -18.21 10.89 4.10
CA ASN A 173 -19.47 11.04 3.40
C ASN A 173 -19.33 12.16 2.36
N GLU A 174 -19.37 11.81 1.07
CA GLU A 174 -19.31 12.78 -0.04
C GLU A 174 -20.52 13.73 -0.06
N GLU A 175 -21.72 13.25 0.31
CA GLU A 175 -22.96 14.05 0.34
C GLU A 175 -22.94 15.09 1.48
N MET A 176 -22.63 14.64 2.70
CA MET A 176 -22.54 15.51 3.88
C MET A 176 -21.21 16.27 3.99
N ARG A 177 -20.24 15.97 3.13
CA ARG A 177 -18.86 16.52 3.10
C ARG A 177 -18.14 16.49 4.46
N THR A 178 -18.33 15.41 5.20
CA THR A 178 -17.78 15.23 6.57
C THR A 178 -17.29 13.81 6.78
N MET A 179 -16.35 13.63 7.71
CA MET A 179 -16.08 12.31 8.28
C MET A 179 -17.27 11.79 9.07
N ASP A 180 -17.51 10.49 8.95
CA ASP A 180 -18.48 9.79 9.80
C ASP A 180 -17.96 9.74 11.26
N PRO A 181 -18.85 9.83 12.28
CA PRO A 181 -18.46 9.74 13.68
C PRO A 181 -17.75 8.41 14.04
N GLY A 182 -16.80 8.48 14.98
CA GLY A 182 -16.02 7.32 15.41
C GLY A 182 -14.95 6.87 14.40
N TYR A 183 -14.44 7.83 13.62
CA TYR A 183 -13.24 7.72 12.79
C TYR A 183 -12.22 8.82 13.17
N PRO A 184 -10.90 8.63 12.96
CA PRO A 184 -10.26 7.48 12.34
C PRO A 184 -10.34 6.19 13.16
N ARG A 185 -10.20 5.05 12.47
CA ARG A 185 -10.10 3.72 13.08
C ARG A 185 -8.77 3.06 12.71
N PRO A 186 -8.28 2.09 13.51
CA PRO A 186 -7.09 1.32 13.18
C PRO A 186 -7.27 0.52 11.88
N ILE A 187 -6.26 0.51 11.02
CA ILE A 187 -6.27 -0.21 9.74
C ILE A 187 -6.38 -1.73 9.92
N SER A 188 -6.00 -2.26 11.09
CA SER A 188 -6.13 -3.67 11.49
C SER A 188 -7.58 -4.22 11.55
N VAL A 189 -8.59 -3.35 11.37
CA VAL A 189 -9.98 -3.74 11.06
C VAL A 189 -10.07 -4.40 9.67
N TRP A 190 -9.26 -3.95 8.72
CA TRP A 190 -9.10 -4.54 7.39
C TRP A 190 -8.08 -5.69 7.47
N LYS A 191 -8.56 -6.94 7.55
CA LYS A 191 -7.68 -8.10 7.68
C LYS A 191 -6.86 -8.33 6.41
N GLY A 192 -5.56 -8.49 6.57
CA GLY A 192 -4.59 -8.71 5.48
C GLY A 192 -4.04 -7.42 4.84
N VAL A 193 -4.43 -6.25 5.33
CA VAL A 193 -4.00 -4.95 4.80
C VAL A 193 -2.79 -4.42 5.59
N PRO A 194 -1.69 -4.00 4.91
CA PRO A 194 -0.54 -3.39 5.58
C PRO A 194 -0.84 -1.93 5.98
N GLU A 195 -0.06 -1.41 6.94
CA GLU A 195 -0.01 0.03 7.23
C GLU A 195 0.58 0.79 6.03
N SER A 196 0.14 2.04 5.82
CA SER A 196 0.54 2.88 4.66
C SER A 196 0.45 2.15 3.30
N PRO A 197 -0.74 1.67 2.88
CA PRO A 197 -0.92 1.11 1.54
C PRO A 197 -0.60 2.15 0.46
N GLN A 198 -0.10 1.70 -0.69
CA GLN A 198 0.33 2.54 -1.81
C GLN A 198 -0.77 2.74 -2.85
N GLY A 199 -1.78 1.86 -2.90
CA GLY A 199 -2.94 2.06 -3.75
C GLY A 199 -4.15 1.27 -3.29
N ALA A 200 -5.34 1.68 -3.75
CA ALA A 200 -6.62 1.08 -3.38
C ALA A 200 -7.60 0.96 -4.54
N PHE A 201 -8.38 -0.12 -4.54
CA PHE A 201 -9.64 -0.19 -5.27
C PHE A 201 -10.67 -1.09 -4.60
N ALA A 202 -11.94 -0.70 -4.70
CA ALA A 202 -13.07 -1.58 -4.46
C ALA A 202 -13.31 -2.44 -5.71
N LYS A 203 -13.49 -3.75 -5.52
CA LYS A 203 -13.97 -4.63 -6.60
C LYS A 203 -15.50 -4.56 -6.65
N PRO A 204 -16.14 -4.27 -7.80
CA PRO A 204 -17.58 -4.38 -7.94
C PRO A 204 -18.03 -5.83 -7.72
N GLY A 205 -19.02 -6.05 -6.85
CA GLY A 205 -19.62 -7.36 -6.66
C GLY A 205 -20.01 -7.68 -5.22
N ARG A 206 -20.89 -8.67 -5.06
CA ARG A 206 -21.48 -9.05 -3.76
C ARG A 206 -20.44 -9.71 -2.85
N ILE A 207 -19.71 -8.91 -2.08
CA ILE A 207 -18.73 -9.37 -1.09
C ILE A 207 -19.40 -10.30 -0.07
N PRO A 208 -18.93 -11.55 0.10
CA PRO A 208 -19.39 -12.43 1.17
C PRO A 208 -19.10 -11.80 2.55
N ALA A 209 -20.07 -11.88 3.45
CA ALA A 209 -19.96 -11.33 4.80
C ALA A 209 -18.74 -11.93 5.53
N GLY A 210 -17.67 -11.15 5.67
CA GLY A 210 -16.40 -11.56 6.28
C GLY A 210 -15.14 -11.17 5.51
N GLN A 211 -15.22 -10.97 4.18
CA GLN A 211 -14.06 -10.64 3.34
C GLN A 211 -14.10 -9.21 2.79
N ARG A 212 -13.83 -8.20 3.63
CA ARG A 212 -13.71 -6.79 3.19
C ARG A 212 -12.40 -6.55 2.42
N LEU A 213 -12.27 -7.13 1.24
CA LEU A 213 -11.13 -6.94 0.36
C LEU A 213 -11.34 -5.69 -0.51
N ALA A 214 -11.01 -4.54 0.05
CA ALA A 214 -10.37 -3.51 -0.77
C ALA A 214 -9.05 -4.13 -1.26
N GLY A 215 -8.81 -4.09 -2.58
CA GLY A 215 -7.51 -4.45 -3.13
C GLY A 215 -6.53 -3.35 -2.76
N LEU A 216 -5.79 -3.54 -1.68
CA LEU A 216 -4.74 -2.63 -1.22
C LEU A 216 -3.38 -3.24 -1.57
N TYR A 217 -2.56 -2.47 -2.28
CA TYR A 217 -1.22 -2.83 -2.77
C TYR A 217 -0.16 -1.93 -2.13
#